data_AF-A0A7K4JNU4-F1
#
_entry.id   AF-A0A7K4JNU4-F1
#
_cell.length_a   1.000
_cell.length_b   1.000
_cell.length_c   1.000
_cell.angle_alpha   90.00
_cell.angle_beta   90.00
_cell.angle_gamma   90.00
#
_symmetry.space_group_name_H-M   'P 1'
#
loop_
_entity.id
_entity.type
_entity.pdbx_description
1 polymer ?
#
loop_
_entity_poly.entity_id
_entity_poly.type
_entity_poly.pdbx_seq_one_letter_code
_entity_poly.pdbx_strand_id
1 'polypeptide(L)'
;LQKILIFLHVTTCVVVGKILMILFPNAMKRYILKLGEKSRMNANPKFSYDNWGPTFFSFKYLLFVLKVKWKRLEDEAHEGCPAPNTPVVTCNGEVRHLFDFMQDNRPLVLNFGSCT
;
A
#
# COMPACT_ATOMS: atom_id res chain seq x y z
N LEU A 1 -11.45 9.67 -14.51
CA LEU A 1 -12.27 10.15 -13.37
C LEU A 1 -11.76 9.64 -12.02
N GLN A 2 -11.65 8.33 -11.81
CA GLN A 2 -11.21 7.74 -10.53
C GLN A 2 -9.87 8.29 -10.01
N LYS A 3 -8.84 8.34 -10.88
CA LYS A 3 -7.54 8.95 -10.58
C LYS A 3 -7.69 10.39 -10.01
N ILE A 4 -8.47 11.25 -10.67
CA ILE A 4 -8.71 12.63 -10.20
C ILE A 4 -9.43 12.65 -8.84
N LEU A 5 -10.41 11.77 -8.62
CA LEU A 5 -11.11 11.67 -7.34
C LEU A 5 -10.17 11.20 -6.20
N ILE A 6 -9.29 10.23 -6.48
CA ILE A 6 -8.27 9.80 -5.53
C ILE A 6 -7.32 10.97 -5.23
N PHE A 7 -6.89 11.73 -6.26
CA PHE A 7 -6.05 12.92 -6.07
C PHE A 7 -6.68 13.89 -5.07
N LEU A 8 -7.94 14.26 -5.35
CA LEU A 8 -8.69 15.22 -4.55
C LEU A 8 -8.87 14.70 -3.12
N HIS A 9 -9.31 13.46 -2.95
CA HIS A 9 -9.54 12.85 -1.65
C HIS A 9 -8.26 12.82 -0.79
N VAL A 10 -7.15 12.30 -1.35
CA VAL A 10 -5.89 12.19 -0.61
C VAL A 10 -5.34 13.58 -0.26
N THR A 11 -5.45 14.54 -1.18
CA THR A 11 -5.04 15.93 -0.91
C THR A 11 -5.84 16.55 0.23
N THR A 12 -7.17 16.41 0.20
CA THR A 12 -8.06 16.88 1.28
C THR A 12 -7.70 16.23 2.62
N CYS A 13 -7.49 14.91 2.66
CA CYS A 13 -7.06 14.22 3.88
C CYS A 13 -5.71 14.74 4.41
N VAL A 14 -4.77 15.04 3.52
CA VAL A 14 -3.46 15.60 3.90
C VAL A 14 -3.58 17.01 4.48
N VAL A 15 -4.36 17.88 3.85
CA VAL A 15 -4.60 19.25 4.35
C VAL A 15 -5.29 19.21 5.71
N VAL A 16 -6.39 18.45 5.84
CA VAL A 16 -7.10 18.31 7.12
C VAL A 16 -6.19 17.71 8.19
N GLY A 17 -5.44 16.67 7.87
CA GLY A 17 -4.48 16.06 8.79
C GLY A 17 -3.40 17.04 9.26
N LYS A 18 -2.85 17.85 8.35
CA LYS A 18 -1.89 18.90 8.71
C LYS A 18 -2.48 19.97 9.61
N ILE A 19 -3.69 20.44 9.32
CA ILE A 19 -4.41 21.41 10.18
C ILE A 19 -4.60 20.82 11.58
N LEU A 20 -5.06 19.57 11.68
CA LEU A 20 -5.24 18.90 12.98
C LEU A 20 -3.92 18.71 13.74
N MET A 21 -2.80 18.46 13.04
CA MET A 21 -1.48 18.37 13.68
C MET A 21 -1.03 19.71 14.28
N ILE A 22 -1.41 20.83 13.66
CA ILE A 22 -1.09 22.18 14.16
C ILE A 22 -2.02 22.56 15.32
N LEU A 23 -3.34 22.31 15.19
CA LEU A 23 -4.33 22.68 16.19
C LEU A 23 -4.32 21.77 17.42
N PHE A 24 -4.10 20.47 17.24
CA PHE A 24 -4.20 19.44 18.27
C PHE A 24 -3.00 18.47 18.27
N PRO A 25 -1.76 18.95 18.43
CA PRO A 25 -0.56 18.14 18.26
C PRO A 25 -0.51 16.91 19.19
N ASN A 26 -0.93 17.06 20.45
CA ASN A 26 -0.94 15.97 21.43
C ASN A 26 -1.98 14.90 21.09
N ALA A 27 -3.17 15.30 20.63
CA ALA A 27 -4.21 14.36 20.23
C ALA A 27 -3.78 13.58 18.97
N MET A 28 -3.21 14.29 17.98
CA MET A 28 -2.70 13.68 16.75
C MET A 28 -1.52 12.73 17.02
N LYS A 29 -0.59 13.09 17.91
CA LYS A 29 0.50 12.20 18.32
C LYS A 29 -0.03 10.89 18.89
N ARG A 30 -1.02 10.94 19.80
CA ARG A 30 -1.67 9.73 20.34
C ARG A 30 -2.37 8.92 19.26
N TYR A 31 -3.07 9.57 18.35
CA TYR A 31 -3.75 8.91 17.24
C TYR A 31 -2.76 8.18 16.32
N ILE A 32 -1.69 8.83 15.90
CA ILE A 32 -0.66 8.25 15.03
C ILE A 32 0.07 7.10 15.74
N LEU A 33 0.37 7.24 17.03
CA LEU A 33 0.96 6.15 17.82
C LEU A 33 0.02 4.94 17.84
N LYS A 34 -1.27 5.13 18.12
CA LYS A 34 -2.24 4.02 18.10
C LYS A 34 -2.32 3.34 16.72
N LEU A 35 -2.23 4.12 15.64
CA LEU A 35 -2.16 3.56 14.28
C LEU A 35 -0.87 2.73 14.07
N GLY A 36 0.26 3.21 14.61
CA GLY A 36 1.57 2.54 14.56
C GLY A 36 1.66 1.23 15.35
N GLU A 37 0.75 0.99 16.32
CA GLU A 37 0.66 -0.30 17.02
C GLU A 37 0.25 -1.42 16.06
N LYS A 38 -0.71 -1.15 15.17
CA LYS A 38 -1.19 -2.12 14.18
C LYS A 38 -0.10 -2.56 13.19
N SER A 39 0.80 -1.65 12.85
CA SER A 39 1.95 -1.93 11.97
C SER A 39 3.20 -2.37 12.73
N ARG A 40 3.14 -2.50 14.07
CA ARG A 40 4.28 -2.77 14.96
C ARG A 40 5.42 -1.76 14.84
N MET A 41 5.17 -0.59 14.26
CA MET A 41 6.18 0.47 14.10
C MET A 41 6.68 0.98 15.46
N ASN A 42 5.80 0.98 16.47
CA ASN A 42 6.14 1.42 17.83
C ASN A 42 7.02 0.43 18.59
N ALA A 43 7.11 -0.82 18.14
CA ALA A 43 7.82 -1.88 18.86
C ALA A 43 9.34 -1.85 18.59
N ASN A 44 9.80 -1.07 17.62
CA ASN A 44 11.21 -1.00 17.25
C ASN A 44 11.94 0.07 18.08
N PRO A 45 12.86 -0.31 18.99
CA PRO A 45 13.57 0.64 19.85
C PRO A 45 14.49 1.58 19.07
N LYS A 46 14.91 1.22 17.85
CA LYS A 46 15.71 2.09 16.96
C LYS A 46 14.85 3.08 16.17
N PHE A 47 13.53 3.02 16.29
CA PHE A 47 12.59 3.77 15.46
C PHE A 47 11.61 4.59 16.32
N SER A 48 12.14 5.64 16.95
CA SER A 48 11.34 6.55 17.77
C SER A 48 10.31 7.32 16.94
N TYR A 49 9.22 7.72 17.59
CA TYR A 49 8.12 8.48 16.96
C TYR A 49 8.64 9.71 16.21
N ASP A 50 9.60 10.44 16.75
CA ASP A 50 10.06 11.70 16.14
C ASP A 50 10.76 11.47 14.78
N ASN A 51 11.26 10.25 14.53
CA ASN A 51 11.87 9.89 13.25
C ASN A 51 10.83 9.66 12.13
N TRP A 52 9.60 9.28 12.46
CA TRP A 52 8.61 8.82 11.46
C TRP A 52 7.23 9.44 11.59
N GLY A 53 6.78 9.78 12.79
CA GLY A 53 5.50 10.44 13.06
C GLY A 53 5.32 11.72 12.23
N PRO A 54 6.31 12.63 12.18
CA PRO A 54 6.24 13.84 11.34
C PRO A 54 6.14 13.59 9.83
N THR A 55 6.44 12.38 9.36
CA THR A 55 6.27 12.03 7.95
C THR A 55 4.79 11.93 7.56
N PHE A 56 3.88 11.64 8.52
CA PHE A 56 2.44 11.63 8.26
C PHE A 56 1.95 13.00 7.79
N PHE A 57 1.08 12.97 6.77
CA PHE A 57 0.54 14.15 6.11
C PHE A 57 1.60 15.12 5.54
N SER A 58 2.88 14.72 5.46
CA SER A 58 3.90 15.49 4.73
C SER A 58 3.67 15.43 3.23
N PHE A 59 4.35 16.28 2.47
CA PHE A 59 4.34 16.19 1.02
C PHE A 59 4.88 14.84 0.51
N LYS A 60 5.89 14.28 1.18
CA LYS A 60 6.41 12.93 0.88
C LYS A 60 5.34 11.86 1.08
N TYR A 61 4.54 11.97 2.14
CA TYR A 61 3.41 11.09 2.40
C TYR A 61 2.33 11.20 1.32
N LEU A 62 1.98 12.43 0.90
CA LEU A 62 1.03 12.66 -0.19
C LEU A 62 1.47 11.93 -1.47
N LEU A 63 2.72 12.16 -1.91
CA LEU A 63 3.26 11.51 -3.10
C LEU A 63 3.28 9.98 -2.97
N PHE A 64 3.67 9.45 -1.80
CA PHE A 64 3.70 8.02 -1.56
C PHE A 64 2.30 7.39 -1.62
N VAL A 65 1.32 7.97 -0.93
CA VAL A 65 -0.06 7.46 -0.92
C VAL A 65 -0.68 7.54 -2.31
N LEU A 66 -0.48 8.62 -3.04
CA LEU A 66 -0.94 8.76 -4.42
C LEU A 66 -0.32 7.68 -5.31
N LYS A 67 1.01 7.51 -5.26
CA LYS A 67 1.72 6.47 -6.02
C LYS A 67 1.13 5.08 -5.75
N VAL A 68 0.94 4.72 -4.49
CA VAL A 68 0.39 3.41 -4.10
C VAL A 68 -1.06 3.25 -4.56
N LYS A 69 -1.90 4.26 -4.38
CA LYS A 69 -3.32 4.21 -4.78
C LYS A 69 -3.50 4.15 -6.30
N TRP A 70 -2.66 4.85 -7.08
CA TRP A 70 -2.65 4.75 -8.54
C TRP A 70 -2.24 3.37 -9.00
N LYS A 71 -1.13 2.86 -8.46
CA LYS A 71 -0.63 1.53 -8.84
C LYS A 71 -1.69 0.46 -8.56
N ARG A 72 -2.35 0.52 -7.40
CA ARG A 72 -3.44 -0.41 -7.06
C ARG A 72 -4.63 -0.35 -8.00
N LEU A 73 -4.92 0.82 -8.57
CA LEU A 73 -5.97 0.95 -9.57
C LEU A 73 -5.61 0.27 -10.89
N GLU A 74 -4.31 0.16 -11.18
CA GLU A 74 -3.77 -0.51 -12.37
C GLU A 74 -3.52 -2.01 -12.13
N ASP A 75 -3.43 -2.44 -10.87
CA ASP A 75 -3.20 -3.84 -10.47
C ASP A 75 -4.51 -4.69 -10.48
N GLU A 76 -5.63 -4.18 -10.98
CA GLU A 76 -6.89 -4.93 -11.09
C GLU A 76 -6.92 -5.80 -12.36
N ALA A 77 -7.23 -7.10 -12.19
CA ALA A 77 -7.48 -8.02 -13.29
C ALA A 77 -8.99 -8.28 -13.41
N HIS A 78 -9.49 -8.30 -14.64
CA HIS A 78 -10.93 -8.48 -14.94
C HIS A 78 -11.16 -9.68 -15.86
N GLU A 79 -12.30 -10.35 -15.70
CA GLU A 79 -12.68 -11.48 -16.57
C GLU A 79 -12.79 -11.02 -18.04
N GLY A 80 -12.32 -11.87 -18.95
CA GLY A 80 -12.28 -11.58 -20.39
C GLY A 80 -11.13 -10.65 -20.84
N CYS A 81 -10.41 -10.03 -19.91
CA CYS A 81 -9.15 -9.32 -20.21
C CYS A 81 -7.95 -10.29 -20.15
N PRO A 82 -6.81 -9.94 -20.77
CA PRO A 82 -5.58 -10.72 -20.65
C PRO A 82 -5.16 -10.87 -19.17
N ALA A 83 -4.88 -12.10 -18.75
CA ALA A 83 -4.35 -12.36 -17.41
C ALA A 83 -2.98 -11.69 -17.24
N PRO A 84 -2.66 -11.14 -16.07
CA PRO A 84 -1.37 -10.50 -15.85
C PRO A 84 -0.26 -11.55 -15.72
N ASN A 85 0.85 -11.38 -16.46
CA ASN A 85 1.99 -12.28 -16.39
C ASN A 85 2.98 -11.90 -15.27
N THR A 86 2.50 -11.91 -14.02
CA THR A 86 3.28 -11.45 -12.86
C THR A 86 4.40 -12.43 -12.49
N PRO A 87 5.53 -11.92 -11.96
CA PRO A 87 6.60 -12.77 -11.44
C PRO A 87 6.17 -13.45 -10.14
N VAL A 88 6.59 -14.71 -9.99
CA VAL A 88 6.42 -15.56 -8.80
C VAL A 88 7.75 -16.19 -8.44
N VAL A 89 7.92 -16.54 -7.17
CA VAL A 89 9.12 -17.23 -6.69
C VAL A 89 8.76 -18.67 -6.38
N THR A 90 9.47 -19.61 -7.00
CA THR A 90 9.28 -21.04 -6.77
C THR A 90 9.79 -21.45 -5.38
N CYS A 91 9.42 -22.64 -4.91
CA CYS A 91 9.94 -23.19 -3.65
C CYS A 91 11.48 -23.32 -3.64
N ASN A 92 12.09 -23.44 -4.82
CA ASN A 92 13.54 -23.52 -5.00
C ASN A 92 14.22 -22.14 -5.01
N GLY A 93 13.47 -21.06 -4.88
CA GLY A 93 13.98 -19.68 -4.90
C GLY A 93 14.16 -19.08 -6.30
N GLU A 94 13.83 -19.80 -7.37
CA GLU A 94 13.88 -19.26 -8.73
C GLU A 94 12.71 -18.31 -9.00
N VAL A 95 13.01 -17.18 -9.66
CA VAL A 95 11.99 -16.28 -10.19
C VAL A 95 11.47 -16.83 -11.52
N ARG A 96 10.16 -17.02 -11.60
CA ARG A 96 9.41 -17.44 -12.80
C ARG A 96 8.25 -16.49 -13.04
N HIS A 97 7.59 -16.60 -14.17
CA HIS A 97 6.37 -15.88 -14.47
C HIS A 97 5.15 -16.81 -14.46
N LEU A 98 3.95 -16.29 -14.18
CA LEU A 98 2.73 -17.11 -14.16
C LEU A 98 2.51 -17.92 -15.44
N PHE A 99 2.83 -17.33 -16.60
CA PHE A 99 2.65 -18.00 -17.89
C PHE A 99 3.64 -19.14 -18.13
N ASP A 100 4.76 -19.19 -17.39
CA ASP A 100 5.71 -20.31 -17.48
C ASP A 100 5.09 -21.64 -16.98
N PHE A 101 3.97 -21.57 -16.24
CA PHE A 101 3.24 -22.73 -15.73
C PHE A 101 2.06 -23.14 -16.64
N MET A 102 1.78 -22.39 -17.71
CA MET A 102 0.75 -22.75 -18.67
C MET A 102 1.20 -23.92 -19.56
N GLN A 103 0.27 -24.82 -19.89
CA GLN A 103 0.50 -25.94 -20.79
C GLN A 103 -0.43 -25.84 -21.99
N ASP A 104 0.09 -25.32 -23.11
CA ASP A 104 -0.68 -25.07 -24.33
C ASP A 104 -2.00 -24.33 -24.04
N ASN A 105 -3.12 -24.92 -24.44
CA ASN A 105 -4.47 -24.39 -24.22
C ASN A 105 -5.17 -24.94 -22.97
N ARG A 106 -4.45 -25.62 -22.06
CA ARG A 106 -5.05 -26.11 -20.82
C ARG A 106 -5.28 -24.94 -19.85
N PRO A 107 -6.47 -24.82 -19.23
CA PRO A 107 -6.72 -23.82 -18.20
C PRO A 107 -5.75 -23.97 -17.03
N LEU A 108 -5.13 -22.87 -16.62
CA LEU A 108 -4.33 -22.79 -15.40
C LEU A 108 -5.20 -22.22 -14.28
N VAL A 109 -5.43 -23.01 -13.22
CA VAL A 109 -6.18 -22.58 -12.04
C VAL A 109 -5.20 -22.11 -10.97
N LEU A 110 -5.39 -20.89 -10.48
CA LEU A 110 -4.55 -20.28 -9.45
C LEU A 110 -5.30 -20.23 -8.11
N ASN A 111 -4.63 -20.64 -7.04
CA ASN A 111 -5.12 -20.49 -5.67
C ASN A 111 -4.06 -19.77 -4.84
N PHE A 112 -4.39 -18.58 -4.35
CA PHE A 112 -3.51 -17.75 -3.54
C PHE A 112 -3.96 -17.82 -2.08
N GLY A 113 -3.02 -18.07 -1.17
CA GLY A 113 -3.29 -18.13 0.26
C GLY A 113 -2.03 -18.07 1.12
N SER A 114 -2.23 -17.97 2.43
CA SER A 114 -1.18 -17.98 3.45
C SER A 114 -1.61 -18.81 4.65
N CYS A 115 -0.65 -19.38 5.38
CA CYS A 115 -0.92 -20.15 6.61
C CYS A 115 -1.17 -19.28 7.85
N THR A 116 -1.04 -17.96 7.73
CA THR A 116 -1.21 -16.97 8.80
C THR A 116 -2.65 -16.48 8.91
#